data_AF-A0A5C6MUQ2-F1
#
_entry.id   AF-A0A5C6MUQ2-F1
#
_cell.length_a   1.000
_cell.length_b   1.000
_cell.length_c   1.000
_cell.angle_alpha   90.00
_cell.angle_beta   90.00
_cell.angle_gamma   90.00
#
_symmetry.space_group_name_H-M   'P 1'
#
loop_
_entity.id
_entity.type
_entity.pdbx_description
1 polymer ?
#
loop_
_entity_poly.entity_id
_entity_poly.type
_entity_poly.pdbx_seq_one_letter_code
_entity_poly.pdbx_strand_id
1 'polypeptide(L)'
;MKLYATSEILEKMLTSEQKFIVFLCVLMIKVFITRKRGAAVRMSKRTYRSGQRIPVKAKVGDNVLYLAHKHGIELEGACEASLACSTCHVYVSAAHLGKLPEPDEREDDMLDMAPMLQENSRLGCQIILTRELEGIELTLPKVTRNFYVDGHVPKPH
;
A
#
# COMPACT_ATOMS: atom_id res chain seq x y z
N MET A 1 -44.51 14.89 -11.73
CA MET A 1 -43.83 15.11 -13.03
C MET A 1 -43.30 16.54 -13.06
N LYS A 2 -41.96 16.71 -13.04
CA LYS A 2 -41.16 17.93 -13.41
C LYS A 2 -40.01 18.17 -12.42
N LEU A 3 -38.87 17.51 -12.64
CA LEU A 3 -37.57 17.93 -12.09
C LEU A 3 -36.40 17.75 -13.08
N TYR A 4 -36.65 17.38 -14.34
CA TYR A 4 -35.60 17.10 -15.35
C TYR A 4 -35.35 18.24 -16.36
N ALA A 5 -36.03 19.39 -16.23
CA ALA A 5 -35.99 20.44 -17.25
C ALA A 5 -34.87 21.49 -17.07
N THR A 6 -33.99 21.34 -16.09
CA THR A 6 -33.01 22.40 -15.74
C THR A 6 -31.64 22.24 -16.40
N SER A 7 -31.27 21.07 -16.92
CA SER A 7 -29.96 20.86 -17.56
C SER A 7 -29.90 21.38 -19.00
N GLU A 8 -30.97 21.19 -19.80
CA GLU A 8 -30.99 21.57 -21.23
C GLU A 8 -31.14 23.09 -21.46
N ILE A 9 -31.75 23.81 -20.52
CA ILE A 9 -31.92 25.26 -20.61
C ILE A 9 -30.61 25.98 -20.28
N LEU A 10 -29.83 25.44 -19.33
CA LEU A 10 -28.55 26.03 -18.90
C LEU A 10 -27.47 25.93 -20.00
N GLU A 11 -27.43 24.84 -20.77
CA GLU A 11 -26.51 24.68 -21.90
C GLU A 11 -26.78 25.63 -23.09
N LYS A 12 -28.04 26.07 -23.24
CA LYS A 12 -28.45 27.03 -24.28
C LYS A 12 -28.22 28.49 -23.90
N MET A 13 -28.02 28.79 -22.62
CA MET A 13 -27.81 30.15 -22.10
C MET A 13 -26.34 30.58 -21.99
N LEU A 14 -25.38 29.68 -22.21
CA LEU A 14 -23.95 29.98 -22.11
C LEU A 14 -23.40 30.42 -23.48
N THR A 15 -22.65 31.52 -23.50
CA THR A 15 -21.94 32.01 -24.72
C THR A 15 -20.82 31.03 -25.14
N SER A 16 -20.33 31.13 -26.39
CA SER A 16 -19.27 30.25 -26.91
C SER A 16 -18.01 30.24 -26.03
N GLU A 17 -17.64 31.40 -25.48
CA GLU A 17 -16.51 31.55 -24.56
C GLU A 17 -16.76 30.84 -23.22
N GLN A 18 -17.97 30.94 -22.67
CA GLN A 18 -18.33 30.26 -21.42
C GLN A 18 -18.39 28.73 -21.58
N LYS A 19 -18.80 28.22 -22.75
CA LYS A 19 -18.71 26.78 -23.07
C LYS A 19 -17.27 26.29 -23.12
N PHE A 20 -16.35 27.09 -23.63
CA PHE A 20 -14.93 26.76 -23.65
C PHE A 20 -14.35 26.70 -22.23
N ILE A 21 -14.73 27.63 -21.36
CA ILE A 21 -14.33 27.64 -19.94
C ILE A 21 -14.88 26.43 -19.20
N VAL A 22 -16.16 26.08 -19.38
CA VAL A 22 -16.75 24.89 -18.75
C VAL A 22 -16.10 23.60 -19.29
N PHE A 23 -15.81 23.53 -20.59
CA PHE A 23 -15.09 22.40 -21.18
C PHE A 23 -13.67 22.29 -20.65
N LEU A 24 -12.92 23.40 -20.56
CA LEU A 24 -11.59 23.43 -19.96
C LEU A 24 -11.65 23.05 -18.48
N CYS A 25 -12.66 23.51 -17.74
CA CYS A 25 -12.83 23.19 -16.33
C CYS A 25 -13.17 21.71 -16.14
N VAL A 26 -14.07 21.13 -16.95
CA VAL A 26 -14.39 19.69 -16.92
C VAL A 26 -13.21 18.85 -17.39
N LEU A 27 -12.43 19.31 -18.37
CA LEU A 27 -11.21 18.65 -18.83
C LEU A 27 -10.11 18.75 -17.76
N MET A 28 -9.93 19.89 -17.10
CA MET A 28 -9.01 20.07 -15.97
C MET A 28 -9.44 19.22 -14.78
N ILE A 29 -10.74 19.16 -14.45
CA ILE A 29 -11.30 18.29 -13.41
C ILE A 29 -11.08 16.82 -13.80
N LYS A 30 -11.34 16.42 -15.05
CA LYS A 30 -11.05 15.06 -15.54
C LYS A 30 -9.56 14.75 -15.49
N VAL A 31 -8.69 15.66 -15.92
CA VAL A 31 -7.21 15.53 -15.86
C VAL A 31 -6.74 15.42 -14.40
N PHE A 32 -7.32 16.20 -13.49
CA PHE A 32 -7.02 16.17 -12.06
C PHE A 32 -7.54 14.88 -11.40
N ILE A 33 -8.73 14.41 -11.78
CA ILE A 33 -9.30 13.11 -11.36
C ILE A 33 -8.46 11.95 -11.91
N THR A 34 -7.99 12.02 -13.17
CA THR A 34 -7.12 10.99 -13.75
C THR A 34 -5.70 11.04 -13.18
N ARG A 35 -5.17 12.22 -12.79
CA ARG A 35 -3.90 12.37 -12.05
C ARG A 35 -4.00 11.86 -10.61
N LYS A 36 -5.18 11.94 -9.99
CA LYS A 36 -5.47 11.34 -8.68
C LYS A 36 -5.71 9.84 -8.72
N ARG A 37 -5.70 9.19 -9.90
CA ARG A 37 -5.45 7.74 -9.98
C ARG A 37 -3.98 7.54 -9.61
N GLY A 38 -3.70 7.50 -8.30
CA GLY A 38 -2.37 7.24 -7.76
C GLY A 38 -1.77 6.02 -8.45
N ALA A 39 -0.46 6.05 -8.70
CA ALA A 39 0.22 4.94 -9.35
C ALA A 39 -0.17 3.63 -8.64
N ALA A 40 -0.76 2.71 -9.40
CA ALA A 40 -1.22 1.46 -8.87
C ALA A 40 0.00 0.58 -8.66
N VAL A 41 0.55 0.60 -7.46
CA VAL A 41 1.72 -0.21 -7.11
C VAL A 41 1.26 -1.67 -7.02
N ARG A 42 1.95 -2.56 -7.73
CA ARG A 42 1.76 -4.00 -7.58
C ARG A 42 2.68 -4.50 -6.50
N MET A 43 2.11 -5.05 -5.43
CA MET A 43 2.85 -5.79 -4.42
C MET A 43 2.61 -7.28 -4.65
N SER A 44 3.65 -8.09 -4.72
CA SER A 44 3.49 -9.54 -4.71
C SER A 44 4.05 -10.14 -3.43
N LYS A 45 3.23 -10.90 -2.71
CA LYS A 45 3.70 -11.68 -1.56
C LYS A 45 4.15 -13.05 -2.02
N ARG A 46 5.36 -13.48 -1.68
CA ARG A 46 5.75 -14.90 -1.67
C ARG A 46 5.58 -15.47 -0.26
N THR A 47 4.66 -16.41 -0.10
CA THR A 47 4.53 -17.17 1.15
C THR A 47 5.56 -18.27 1.19
N TYR A 48 6.27 -18.44 2.31
CA TYR A 48 7.16 -19.59 2.47
C TYR A 48 6.39 -20.93 2.49
N ARG A 49 5.19 -20.98 3.09
CA ARG A 49 4.42 -22.23 3.26
C ARG A 49 3.95 -22.87 1.94
N SER A 50 3.51 -22.06 0.97
CA SER A 50 2.98 -22.56 -0.31
C SER A 50 3.77 -22.10 -1.54
N GLY A 51 4.80 -21.26 -1.37
CA GLY A 51 5.53 -20.63 -2.47
C GLY A 51 4.68 -19.70 -3.35
N GLN A 52 3.40 -19.52 -3.02
CA GLN A 52 2.44 -18.82 -3.86
C GLN A 52 2.73 -17.32 -3.89
N ARG A 53 2.61 -16.74 -5.08
CA ARG A 53 2.64 -15.30 -5.31
C ARG A 53 1.22 -14.75 -5.27
N ILE A 54 0.94 -13.86 -4.33
CA ILE A 54 -0.36 -13.18 -4.22
C ILE A 54 -0.23 -11.76 -4.76
N PRO A 55 -0.80 -11.43 -5.93
CA PRO A 55 -0.74 -10.08 -6.47
C PRO A 55 -1.75 -9.17 -5.75
N VAL A 56 -1.27 -8.02 -5.29
CA VAL A 56 -2.04 -7.00 -4.59
C VAL A 56 -1.93 -5.67 -5.32
N LYS A 57 -3.06 -4.96 -5.42
CA LYS A 57 -3.11 -3.59 -5.96
C LYS A 57 -3.08 -2.61 -4.80
N ALA A 58 -2.14 -1.68 -4.82
CA ALA A 58 -1.98 -0.66 -3.81
C ALA A 58 -1.92 0.73 -4.44
N LYS A 59 -2.05 1.76 -3.60
CA LYS A 59 -1.85 3.15 -3.96
C LYS A 59 -0.51 3.63 -3.41
N VAL A 60 0.06 4.63 -4.07
CA VAL A 60 1.16 5.40 -3.50
C VAL A 60 0.73 5.99 -2.16
N GLY A 61 1.57 5.81 -1.14
CA GLY A 61 1.30 6.20 0.23
C GLY A 61 0.70 5.09 1.09
N ASP A 62 0.29 3.95 0.52
CA ASP A 62 -0.18 2.82 1.32
C ASP A 62 0.98 2.22 2.12
N ASN A 63 0.70 1.89 3.38
CA ASN A 63 1.60 1.15 4.26
C ASN A 63 1.48 -0.35 3.99
N VAL A 64 2.61 -1.04 3.87
CA VAL A 64 2.63 -2.47 3.52
C VAL A 64 1.93 -3.36 4.55
N LEU A 65 2.02 -3.06 5.86
CA LEU A 65 1.34 -3.85 6.90
C LEU A 65 -0.18 -3.77 6.75
N TYR A 66 -0.72 -2.56 6.71
CA TYR A 66 -2.17 -2.36 6.57
C TYR A 66 -2.70 -2.86 5.23
N LEU A 67 -1.91 -2.70 4.16
CA LEU A 67 -2.24 -3.26 2.85
C LEU A 67 -2.30 -4.79 2.89
N ALA A 68 -1.36 -5.44 3.57
CA ALA A 68 -1.39 -6.88 3.75
C ALA A 68 -2.69 -7.33 4.46
N HIS A 69 -3.02 -6.71 5.60
CA HIS A 69 -4.25 -7.03 6.34
C HIS A 69 -5.51 -6.83 5.51
N LYS A 70 -5.60 -5.71 4.80
CA LYS A 70 -6.73 -5.40 3.91
C LYS A 70 -6.95 -6.44 2.81
N HIS A 71 -5.88 -7.08 2.36
CA HIS A 71 -5.92 -8.11 1.32
C HIS A 71 -5.93 -9.54 1.88
N GLY A 72 -6.16 -9.72 3.19
CA GLY A 72 -6.21 -11.04 3.83
C GLY A 72 -4.87 -11.76 3.84
N ILE A 73 -3.77 -11.02 3.70
CA ILE A 73 -2.43 -11.56 3.83
C ILE A 73 -2.11 -11.74 5.31
N GLU A 74 -1.79 -12.97 5.70
CA GLU A 74 -1.24 -13.29 7.01
C GLU A 74 0.17 -12.70 7.14
N LEU A 75 0.25 -11.41 7.46
CA LEU A 75 1.43 -10.71 7.93
C LEU A 75 1.10 -10.22 9.34
N GLU A 76 1.93 -10.55 10.32
CA GLU A 76 1.68 -10.13 11.68
C GLU A 76 2.08 -8.68 11.91
N GLY A 77 1.49 -8.05 12.93
CA GLY A 77 1.71 -6.65 13.24
C GLY A 77 1.26 -6.31 14.65
N ALA A 78 1.85 -6.99 15.65
CA ALA A 78 1.41 -6.93 17.04
C ALA A 78 1.41 -5.51 17.65
N CYS A 79 2.26 -4.60 17.16
CA CYS A 79 2.34 -3.21 17.63
C CYS A 79 1.62 -2.19 16.72
N GLU A 80 0.85 -2.65 15.71
CA GLU A 80 0.06 -1.76 14.84
C GLU A 80 0.91 -0.64 14.19
N ALA A 81 2.08 -1.00 13.65
CA ALA A 81 3.03 -0.07 13.04
C ALA A 81 3.69 0.97 13.99
N SER A 82 3.63 0.77 15.30
CA SER A 82 4.24 1.67 16.30
C SER A 82 5.76 1.51 16.49
N LEU A 83 6.44 0.75 15.62
CA LEU A 83 7.89 0.46 15.70
C LEU A 83 8.32 -0.12 17.07
N ALA A 84 7.47 -0.98 17.64
CA ALA A 84 7.70 -1.58 18.97
C ALA A 84 7.79 -3.12 18.94
N CYS A 85 7.86 -3.72 17.75
CA CYS A 85 8.02 -5.16 17.58
C CYS A 85 8.56 -5.49 16.17
N SER A 86 9.01 -6.73 15.98
CA SER A 86 9.50 -7.26 14.69
C SER A 86 8.57 -8.28 14.02
N THR A 87 7.31 -8.37 14.46
CA THR A 87 6.33 -9.35 13.91
C THR A 87 5.93 -9.06 12.46
N CYS A 88 6.11 -7.82 12.00
CA CYS A 88 5.87 -7.40 10.62
C CYS A 88 7.08 -7.57 9.70
N HIS A 89 8.10 -8.31 10.13
CA HIS A 89 9.31 -8.59 9.37
C HIS A 89 9.00 -9.22 8.00
N VAL A 90 9.61 -8.67 6.96
CA VAL A 90 9.53 -9.15 5.58
C VAL A 90 10.90 -9.08 4.92
N TYR A 91 11.12 -9.91 3.91
CA TYR A 91 12.25 -9.79 2.99
C TYR A 91 11.82 -9.04 1.73
N VAL A 92 12.59 -8.01 1.38
CA VAL A 92 12.39 -7.22 0.17
C VAL A 92 13.18 -7.83 -0.99
N SER A 93 12.59 -7.88 -2.17
CA SER A 93 13.34 -8.29 -3.37
C SER A 93 14.54 -7.38 -3.64
N ALA A 94 15.67 -7.96 -4.07
CA ALA A 94 16.91 -7.21 -4.36
C ALA A 94 16.70 -6.04 -5.35
N ALA A 95 15.79 -6.21 -6.33
CA ALA A 95 15.46 -5.18 -7.32
C ALA A 95 14.82 -3.91 -6.72
N HIS A 96 14.29 -3.99 -5.50
CA HIS A 96 13.59 -2.90 -4.82
C HIS A 96 14.29 -2.44 -3.53
N LEU A 97 15.22 -3.24 -2.99
CA LEU A 97 15.91 -2.92 -1.74
C LEU A 97 16.65 -1.58 -1.85
N GLY A 98 17.41 -1.36 -2.93
CA GLY A 98 18.12 -0.10 -3.15
C GLY A 98 17.24 1.11 -3.51
N LYS A 99 15.92 0.92 -3.65
CA LYS A 99 14.95 2.01 -3.85
C LYS A 99 14.24 2.41 -2.55
N LEU A 100 14.44 1.64 -1.48
CA LEU A 100 13.96 1.99 -0.17
C LEU A 100 15.02 2.84 0.55
N PRO A 101 14.60 3.77 1.42
CA PRO A 101 15.54 4.36 2.36
C PRO A 101 16.16 3.26 3.22
N GLU A 102 17.40 3.43 3.64
CA GLU A 102 18.02 2.54 4.62
C GLU A 102 17.17 2.52 5.92
N PRO A 103 17.15 1.39 6.65
CA PRO A 103 16.49 1.33 7.95
C PRO A 103 17.12 2.38 8.88
N ASP A 104 16.29 2.96 9.74
CA ASP A 104 16.80 3.80 10.82
C ASP A 104 17.30 2.95 12.00
N GLU A 105 18.03 3.57 12.92
CA GLU A 105 18.61 2.87 14.08
C GLU A 105 17.53 2.14 14.91
N ARG A 106 16.32 2.70 15.00
CA ARG A 106 15.21 2.11 15.75
C ARG A 106 14.62 0.90 15.04
N GLU A 107 14.54 0.94 13.72
CA GLU A 107 14.15 -0.19 12.88
C GLU A 107 15.18 -1.31 12.99
N ASP A 108 16.47 -0.98 12.95
CA ASP A 108 17.56 -1.95 13.11
C ASP A 108 17.53 -2.64 14.49
N ASP A 109 17.36 -1.87 15.57
CA ASP A 109 17.20 -2.41 16.93
C ASP A 109 16.06 -3.44 17.02
N MET A 110 14.97 -3.20 16.29
CA MET A 110 13.84 -4.12 16.23
C MET A 110 14.13 -5.32 15.32
N LEU A 111 14.80 -5.10 14.18
CA LEU A 111 15.19 -6.15 13.24
C LEU A 111 16.17 -7.16 13.86
N ASP A 112 17.03 -6.74 14.78
CA ASP A 112 17.93 -7.64 15.52
C ASP A 112 17.20 -8.72 16.33
N MET A 113 15.96 -8.44 16.73
CA MET A 113 15.10 -9.41 17.42
C MET A 113 14.31 -10.30 16.46
N ALA A 114 14.38 -10.06 15.14
CA ALA A 114 13.63 -10.79 14.13
C ALA A 114 14.23 -12.19 13.85
N PRO A 115 13.40 -13.22 13.74
CA PRO A 115 13.87 -14.56 13.40
C PRO A 115 14.38 -14.62 11.95
N MET A 116 15.49 -15.33 11.73
CA MET A 116 16.07 -15.53 10.38
C MET A 116 16.37 -14.21 9.65
N LEU A 117 16.96 -13.24 10.35
CA LEU A 117 17.37 -11.96 9.77
C LEU A 117 18.31 -12.17 8.56
N GLN A 118 18.12 -11.35 7.53
CA GLN A 118 18.89 -11.33 6.27
C GLN A 118 19.15 -9.87 5.88
N GLU A 119 20.14 -9.61 5.04
CA GLU A 119 20.50 -8.25 4.57
C GLU A 119 19.35 -7.51 3.87
N ASN A 120 18.40 -8.22 3.28
CA ASN A 120 17.22 -7.64 2.64
C ASN A 120 15.98 -7.61 3.55
N SER A 121 16.17 -7.77 4.86
CA SER A 121 15.09 -7.72 5.86
C SER A 121 14.68 -6.31 6.15
N ARG A 122 13.37 -6.09 6.24
CA ARG A 122 12.78 -4.81 6.64
C ARG A 122 11.54 -5.04 7.49
N LEU A 123 11.17 -4.03 8.27
CA LEU A 123 9.87 -4.02 8.93
C LEU A 123 8.82 -3.55 7.93
N GLY A 124 7.89 -4.44 7.57
CA GLY A 124 6.81 -4.12 6.63
C GLY A 124 5.97 -2.92 7.06
N CYS A 125 5.91 -2.62 8.37
CA CYS A 125 5.22 -1.44 8.87
C CYS A 125 5.94 -0.11 8.59
N GLN A 126 7.24 -0.11 8.29
CA GLN A 126 8.00 1.10 7.95
C GLN A 126 8.05 1.34 6.43
N ILE A 127 7.61 0.38 5.62
CA ILE A 127 7.59 0.52 4.16
C ILE A 127 6.32 1.23 3.72
N ILE A 128 6.49 2.47 3.24
CA ILE A 128 5.46 3.24 2.55
C ILE A 128 5.66 3.10 1.03
N LEU A 129 4.61 2.70 0.33
CA LEU A 129 4.69 2.47 -1.11
C LEU A 129 4.85 3.78 -1.88
N THR A 130 5.97 3.93 -2.58
CA THR A 130 6.21 5.03 -3.51
C THR A 130 6.02 4.57 -4.95
N ARG A 131 6.07 5.50 -5.91
CA ARG A 131 5.98 5.16 -7.35
C ARG A 131 7.14 4.28 -7.81
N GLU A 132 8.31 4.43 -7.19
CA GLU A 132 9.53 3.72 -7.56
C GLU A 132 9.49 2.23 -7.16
N LEU A 133 8.60 1.90 -6.22
CA LEU A 133 8.34 0.55 -5.73
C LEU A 133 7.27 -0.19 -6.55
N GLU A 134 6.95 0.30 -7.75
CA GLU A 134 6.04 -0.40 -8.66
C GLU A 134 6.56 -1.81 -8.97
N GLY A 135 5.76 -2.83 -8.62
CA GLY A 135 6.12 -4.22 -8.82
C GLY A 135 6.91 -4.85 -7.67
N ILE A 136 6.98 -4.21 -6.51
CA ILE A 136 7.68 -4.73 -5.33
C ILE A 136 7.24 -6.17 -4.99
N GLU A 137 8.22 -7.06 -4.85
CA GLU A 137 8.00 -8.40 -4.32
C GLU A 137 8.50 -8.46 -2.87
N LEU A 138 7.63 -8.94 -1.98
CA LEU A 138 7.92 -9.14 -0.56
C LEU A 138 7.76 -10.63 -0.23
N THR A 139 8.68 -11.17 0.57
CA THR A 139 8.62 -12.56 1.03
C THR A 139 8.49 -12.57 2.54
N LEU A 140 7.59 -13.38 3.09
CA LEU A 140 7.45 -13.50 4.54
C LEU A 140 8.38 -14.57 5.10
N PRO A 141 8.96 -14.36 6.30
CA PRO A 141 9.74 -15.37 7.00
C PRO A 141 8.88 -16.59 7.37
N LYS A 142 9.53 -17.74 7.59
CA LYS A 142 8.83 -19.00 7.93
C LYS A 142 8.19 -18.94 9.31
N VAL A 143 8.84 -18.22 10.21
CA VAL A 143 8.52 -18.10 11.62
C VAL A 143 8.45 -16.61 11.92
N THR A 144 7.36 -16.18 12.51
CA THR A 144 7.18 -14.87 13.12
C THR A 144 7.29 -15.08 14.63
N ARG A 145 8.06 -14.24 15.32
CA ARG A 145 8.22 -14.33 16.78
C ARG A 145 7.00 -13.72 17.46
N ASN A 146 5.89 -14.41 17.37
CA ASN A 146 4.70 -14.09 18.15
C ASN A 146 4.27 -15.40 18.83
N PHE A 147 5.04 -15.72 19.87
CA PHE A 147 4.74 -16.81 20.78
C PHE A 147 3.49 -16.42 21.58
N TYR A 148 2.30 -16.60 21.01
CA TYR A 148 1.13 -16.82 21.83
C TYR A 148 1.28 -18.24 22.39
N VAL A 149 1.38 -18.34 23.72
CA VAL A 149 1.50 -19.61 24.46
C VAL A 149 0.32 -20.56 24.18
N ASP A 150 -0.76 -20.05 23.60
CA ASP A 150 -2.04 -20.76 23.39
C ASP A 150 -2.44 -20.93 21.92
N GLY A 151 -1.58 -20.61 20.94
CA GLY A 151 -1.87 -20.83 19.51
C GLY A 151 -3.00 -19.96 18.92
N HIS A 152 -3.41 -18.90 19.62
CA HIS A 152 -4.40 -17.94 19.12
C HIS A 152 -3.79 -17.03 18.05
N VAL A 153 -4.35 -17.02 16.85
CA VAL A 153 -4.03 -16.03 15.81
C VAL A 153 -5.02 -14.87 15.96
N PRO A 154 -4.61 -13.72 16.52
CA PRO A 154 -5.50 -12.58 16.64
C PRO A 154 -5.90 -12.09 15.25
N LYS A 155 -7.19 -11.81 15.07
CA LYS A 155 -7.65 -11.15 13.85
C LYS A 155 -7.17 -9.69 13.89
N PRO A 156 -6.63 -9.17 12.77
CA PRO A 156 -6.45 -7.73 12.62
C PRO A 156 -7.79 -7.03 12.87
N HIS A 157 -7.78 -6.00 13.70
CA HIS A 157 -8.94 -5.16 14.04
C HIS A 157 -9.23 -4.15 12.93
#